data_AF-A0A9Q4I1F6-F1
#
_entry.id   AF-A0A9Q4I1F6-F1
#
_cell.length_a   1.000
_cell.length_b   1.000
_cell.length_c   1.000
_cell.angle_alpha   90.00
_cell.angle_beta   90.00
_cell.angle_gamma   90.00
#
_symmetry.space_group_name_H-M   'P 1'
#
loop_
_entity.id
_entity.type
_entity.pdbx_description
1 polymer ?
#
loop_
_entity_poly.entity_id
_entity_poly.type
_entity_poly.pdbx_seq_one_letter_code
_entity_poly.pdbx_strand_id
1 'polypeptide(L)'
;MAKKVVSSFLEVKNLIEKDVHSGMNDARDEVEIKLEDNVMGYYDIGNPVKYERTGTLLESPNTTPVSGGGNHFEFKAEMQDNISYHTGTYTGAQVIDATEQGHSGTLGKHGYFAKTEAEIPEIVDRNMSKYLK
;
A
#
# COMPACT_ATOMS: atom_id res chain seq x y z
N MET A 1 -29.78 -16.72 -7.69
CA MET A 1 -28.39 -17.22 -7.77
C MET A 1 -28.43 -18.73 -7.59
N ALA A 2 -27.88 -19.50 -8.52
CA ALA A 2 -27.80 -20.96 -8.38
C ALA A 2 -26.85 -21.29 -7.22
N LYS A 3 -27.29 -22.13 -6.28
CA LYS A 3 -26.46 -22.59 -5.16
C LYS A 3 -25.41 -23.54 -5.72
N LYS A 4 -24.13 -23.18 -5.66
CA LYS A 4 -23.05 -24.06 -6.12
C LYS A 4 -22.99 -25.28 -5.19
N VAL A 5 -23.36 -26.44 -5.71
CA VAL A 5 -23.23 -27.71 -4.99
C VAL A 5 -21.78 -28.17 -5.15
N VAL A 6 -21.10 -28.35 -4.03
CA VAL A 6 -19.74 -28.91 -3.95
C VAL A 6 -19.83 -30.37 -3.54
N SER A 7 -18.98 -31.21 -4.12
CA SER A 7 -19.01 -32.67 -3.98
C SER A 7 -18.00 -33.20 -2.95
N SER A 8 -17.12 -32.33 -2.42
CA SER A 8 -16.11 -32.71 -1.42
C SER A 8 -15.63 -31.53 -0.56
N PHE A 9 -15.03 -31.84 0.60
CA PHE A 9 -14.32 -30.85 1.42
C PHE A 9 -13.13 -30.21 0.69
N LEU A 10 -12.50 -30.95 -0.22
CA LEU A 10 -11.41 -30.41 -1.04
C LEU A 10 -11.92 -29.31 -1.98
N GLU A 11 -13.09 -29.50 -2.58
CA GLU A 11 -13.71 -28.46 -3.40
C GLU A 11 -14.11 -27.23 -2.58
N VAL A 12 -14.61 -27.42 -1.34
CA VAL A 12 -14.88 -26.31 -0.42
C VAL A 12 -13.60 -25.53 -0.13
N LYS A 13 -12.52 -26.23 0.24
CA LYS A 13 -11.23 -25.62 0.55
C LYS A 13 -10.71 -24.79 -0.62
N ASN A 14 -10.68 -25.38 -1.83
CA ASN A 14 -10.20 -24.70 -3.02
C ASN A 14 -11.03 -23.45 -3.38
N LEU A 15 -12.33 -23.47 -3.09
CA LEU A 15 -13.18 -22.31 -3.31
C LEU A 15 -12.91 -21.19 -2.32
N ILE A 16 -12.77 -21.52 -1.03
CA ILE A 16 -12.42 -20.55 0.01
C ILE A 16 -11.05 -19.93 -0.31
N GLU A 17 -10.03 -20.73 -0.65
CA GLU A 17 -8.71 -20.21 -1.01
C GLU A 17 -8.77 -19.27 -2.21
N LYS A 18 -9.54 -19.63 -3.25
CA LYS A 18 -9.74 -18.76 -4.42
C LYS A 18 -10.40 -17.44 -4.04
N ASP A 19 -11.42 -17.48 -3.19
CA ASP A 19 -12.18 -16.31 -2.76
C ASP A 19 -11.35 -15.40 -1.84
N VAL A 20 -10.56 -15.96 -0.92
CA VAL A 20 -9.56 -15.23 -0.12
C VAL A 20 -8.52 -14.58 -1.02
N HIS A 21 -7.98 -15.31 -1.99
CA HIS A 21 -6.99 -14.78 -2.92
C HIS A 21 -7.57 -13.61 -3.75
N SER A 22 -8.82 -13.70 -4.20
CA SER A 22 -9.49 -12.57 -4.86
C SER A 22 -9.67 -11.37 -3.92
N GLY A 23 -10.15 -11.59 -2.69
CA GLY A 23 -10.29 -10.52 -1.69
C GLY A 23 -8.96 -9.85 -1.34
N MET A 24 -7.87 -10.61 -1.23
CA MET A 24 -6.54 -10.06 -0.97
C MET A 24 -6.00 -9.23 -2.14
N ASN A 25 -6.28 -9.63 -3.39
CA ASN A 25 -5.84 -8.85 -4.54
C ASN A 25 -6.58 -7.52 -4.62
N ASP A 26 -7.90 -7.52 -4.42
CA ASP A 26 -8.69 -6.28 -4.35
C ASP A 26 -8.21 -5.39 -3.19
N ALA A 27 -7.90 -5.98 -2.03
CA ALA A 27 -7.34 -5.23 -0.90
C ALA A 27 -5.95 -4.64 -1.22
N ARG A 28 -5.07 -5.41 -1.86
CA ARG A 28 -3.75 -4.96 -2.29
C ARG A 28 -3.85 -3.77 -3.23
N ASP A 29 -4.68 -3.87 -4.27
CA ASP A 29 -4.91 -2.81 -5.25
C ASP A 29 -5.42 -1.52 -4.57
N GLU A 30 -6.33 -1.65 -3.61
CA GLU A 30 -6.86 -0.49 -2.88
C GLU A 30 -5.82 0.12 -1.92
N VAL A 31 -5.01 -0.70 -1.24
CA VAL A 31 -3.90 -0.21 -0.39
C VAL A 31 -2.85 0.52 -1.22
N GLU A 32 -2.55 0.05 -2.43
CA GLU A 32 -1.62 0.71 -3.35
C GLU A 32 -2.10 2.12 -3.70
N ILE A 33 -3.36 2.26 -4.13
CA ILE A 33 -3.99 3.56 -4.42
C ILE A 33 -3.96 4.48 -3.19
N LYS A 34 -4.22 3.94 -2.00
CA LYS A 34 -4.20 4.71 -0.75
C LYS A 34 -2.80 5.19 -0.38
N LEU A 35 -1.79 4.36 -0.59
CA LEU A 35 -0.40 4.78 -0.38
C LEU A 35 -0.02 5.89 -1.34
N GLU A 36 -0.34 5.76 -2.62
CA GLU A 36 -0.11 6.78 -3.64
C GLU A 36 -0.81 8.10 -3.29
N ASP A 37 -2.10 8.05 -2.92
CA ASP A 37 -2.88 9.23 -2.51
C ASP A 37 -2.28 9.92 -1.28
N ASN A 38 -1.85 9.15 -0.28
CA ASN A 38 -1.26 9.69 0.94
C ASN A 38 0.12 10.33 0.67
N VAL A 39 0.94 9.72 -0.19
CA VAL A 39 2.24 10.28 -0.62
C VAL A 39 2.03 11.51 -1.51
N MET A 40 1.01 11.53 -2.36
CA MET A 40 0.62 12.72 -3.10
C MET A 40 0.17 13.83 -2.14
N GLY A 41 -0.62 13.49 -1.11
CA GLY A 41 -1.08 14.42 -0.08
C GLY A 41 0.05 15.07 0.72
N TYR A 42 1.24 14.45 0.81
CA TYR A 42 2.43 15.09 1.38
C TYR A 42 2.69 16.47 0.76
N TYR A 43 2.43 16.61 -0.54
CA TYR A 43 2.73 17.82 -1.29
C TYR A 43 1.72 18.97 -1.08
N ASP A 44 0.54 18.71 -0.51
CA ASP A 44 -0.56 19.67 -0.40
C ASP A 44 -0.29 20.88 0.51
N ILE A 45 0.74 20.81 1.37
CA ILE A 45 1.04 21.91 2.32
C ILE A 45 1.58 23.18 1.64
N GLY A 46 1.94 23.08 0.35
CA GLY A 46 2.53 24.16 -0.44
C GLY A 46 4.00 23.93 -0.76
N ASN A 47 4.65 24.94 -1.36
CA ASN A 47 6.00 24.82 -1.88
C ASN A 47 7.07 25.33 -0.89
N PRO A 48 8.16 24.58 -0.69
CA PRO A 48 9.28 25.01 0.14
C PRO A 48 10.03 26.17 -0.52
N VAL A 49 10.55 27.09 0.32
CA VAL A 49 11.37 28.22 -0.15
C VAL A 49 12.86 27.83 -0.23
N LYS A 50 13.29 26.85 0.58
CA LYS A 50 14.72 26.50 0.75
C LYS A 50 15.24 25.45 -0.23
N TYR A 51 14.36 24.73 -0.93
CA TYR A 51 14.74 23.66 -1.85
C TYR A 51 13.66 23.49 -2.92
N GLU A 52 14.02 22.86 -4.04
CA GLU A 52 13.10 22.55 -5.13
C GLU A 52 12.53 21.13 -4.95
N ARG A 53 11.22 20.98 -5.21
CA ARG A 53 10.57 19.65 -5.21
C ARG A 53 10.74 19.02 -6.58
N THR A 54 11.35 17.84 -6.62
CA THR A 54 11.50 17.06 -7.86
C THR A 54 10.28 16.18 -8.16
N GLY A 55 9.44 15.90 -7.15
CA GLY A 55 8.33 14.96 -7.25
C GLY A 55 8.74 13.48 -7.14
N THR A 56 10.04 13.17 -7.06
CA THR A 56 10.58 11.80 -7.11
C THR A 56 10.04 10.87 -6.00
N LEU A 57 9.61 11.39 -4.84
CA LEU A 57 8.97 10.58 -3.81
C LEU A 57 7.73 9.84 -4.33
N LEU A 58 7.01 10.41 -5.31
CA LEU A 58 5.82 9.80 -5.93
C LEU A 58 6.12 8.52 -6.70
N GLU A 59 7.39 8.25 -7.02
CA GLU A 59 7.82 7.04 -7.72
C GLU A 59 8.10 5.87 -6.76
N SER A 60 8.04 6.09 -5.45
CA SER A 60 8.38 5.09 -4.44
C SER A 60 7.24 4.21 -3.89
N PRO A 61 5.96 4.64 -3.84
CA PRO A 61 4.87 3.75 -3.44
C PRO A 61 4.86 2.45 -4.23
N ASN A 62 4.74 1.32 -3.53
CA ASN A 62 4.67 0.01 -4.16
C ASN A 62 3.89 -0.98 -3.30
N THR A 63 3.30 -1.99 -3.95
CA THR A 63 2.86 -3.21 -3.28
C THR A 63 3.48 -4.46 -3.91
N THR A 64 3.78 -5.46 -3.10
CA THR A 64 4.18 -6.78 -3.63
C THR A 64 2.95 -7.55 -4.08
N PRO A 65 3.06 -8.46 -5.06
CA PRO A 65 1.98 -9.39 -5.37
C PRO A 65 1.50 -10.15 -4.14
N VAL A 66 0.21 -10.49 -4.12
CA VAL A 66 -0.33 -11.41 -3.12
C VAL A 66 0.35 -12.76 -3.28
N SER A 67 0.85 -13.30 -2.18
CA SER A 67 1.46 -14.63 -2.12
C SER A 67 0.86 -15.44 -0.96
N GLY A 68 1.03 -16.75 -1.00
CA GLY A 68 0.53 -17.67 0.03
C GLY A 68 -0.49 -18.68 -0.50
N GLY A 69 -1.17 -19.33 0.44
CA GLY A 69 -2.11 -20.43 0.21
C GLY A 69 -2.46 -21.14 1.51
N GLY A 70 -3.52 -21.95 1.51
CA GLY A 70 -3.99 -22.58 2.73
C GLY A 70 -4.57 -21.56 3.71
N ASN A 71 -3.89 -21.38 4.84
CA ASN A 71 -4.30 -20.52 5.94
C ASN A 71 -3.52 -19.20 6.04
N HIS A 72 -2.63 -18.91 5.10
CA HIS A 72 -1.80 -17.71 5.13
C HIS A 72 -1.74 -17.06 3.75
N PHE A 73 -2.09 -15.78 3.68
CA PHE A 73 -1.96 -14.94 2.50
C PHE A 73 -1.35 -13.61 2.92
N GLU A 74 -0.45 -13.06 2.11
CA GLU A 74 0.23 -11.82 2.42
C GLU A 74 0.55 -11.00 1.17
N PHE A 75 0.62 -9.70 1.36
CA PHE A 75 1.31 -8.75 0.50
C PHE A 75 1.98 -7.71 1.40
N LYS A 76 2.89 -6.91 0.85
CA LYS A 76 3.52 -5.78 1.53
C LYS A 76 3.16 -4.50 0.80
N ALA A 77 2.85 -3.46 1.56
CA ALA A 77 2.93 -2.09 1.08
C ALA A 77 4.29 -1.53 1.53
N GLU A 78 5.02 -0.89 0.64
CA GLU A 78 6.38 -0.42 0.90
C GLU A 78 6.70 0.86 0.11
N MET A 79 7.74 1.56 0.55
CA MET A 79 8.33 2.67 -0.19
C MET A 79 9.66 2.18 -0.79
N GLN A 80 9.76 2.14 -2.12
CA GLN A 80 10.98 1.78 -2.82
C GLN A 80 12.05 2.86 -2.62
N ASP A 81 13.16 2.49 -2.00
CA ASP A 81 14.22 3.41 -1.58
C ASP A 81 15.32 3.62 -2.64
N ASN A 82 15.19 2.96 -3.79
CA ASN A 82 16.06 3.11 -4.95
C ASN A 82 15.79 4.40 -5.75
N ILE A 83 14.87 5.25 -5.27
CA ILE A 83 14.67 6.59 -5.80
C ILE A 83 15.94 7.44 -5.67
N SER A 84 16.22 8.23 -6.69
CA SER A 84 17.44 9.03 -6.79
C SER A 84 17.09 10.49 -7.06
N TYR A 85 17.76 11.37 -6.34
CA TYR A 85 17.64 12.81 -6.51
C TYR A 85 18.89 13.34 -7.22
N HIS A 86 18.69 14.07 -8.31
CA HIS A 86 19.77 14.72 -9.06
C HIS A 86 20.44 15.85 -8.25
N THR A 87 19.83 16.26 -7.14
CA THR A 87 20.27 17.32 -6.24
C THR A 87 20.27 16.81 -4.80
N GLY A 88 21.16 17.37 -3.97
CA GLY A 88 21.30 16.99 -2.57
C GLY A 88 22.23 15.79 -2.33
N THR A 89 22.38 15.42 -1.06
CA THR A 89 23.26 14.34 -0.58
C THR A 89 22.49 13.19 0.08
N TYR A 90 21.17 13.27 0.13
CA TYR A 90 20.33 12.28 0.79
C TYR A 90 20.11 11.10 -0.14
N THR A 91 20.17 9.88 0.40
CA THR A 91 19.71 8.67 -0.31
C THR A 91 18.17 8.63 -0.35
N GLY A 92 17.59 7.81 -1.22
CA GLY A 92 16.13 7.62 -1.27
C GLY A 92 15.54 7.23 0.08
N ALA A 93 16.17 6.28 0.78
CA ALA A 93 15.78 5.90 2.14
C ALA A 93 15.79 7.08 3.13
N GLN A 94 16.83 7.93 3.09
CA GLN A 94 16.90 9.10 3.96
C GLN A 94 15.84 10.14 3.62
N VAL A 95 15.47 10.29 2.34
CA VAL A 95 14.38 11.17 1.95
C VAL A 95 13.04 10.61 2.42
N ILE A 96 12.78 9.32 2.24
CA ILE A 96 11.56 8.66 2.74
C ILE A 96 11.43 8.87 4.25
N ASP A 97 12.47 8.56 5.02
CA ASP A 97 12.50 8.77 6.48
C ASP A 97 12.22 10.24 6.87
N ALA A 98 12.94 11.19 6.28
CA ALA A 98 12.78 12.61 6.59
C ALA A 98 11.41 13.19 6.22
N THR A 99 10.79 12.67 5.16
CA THR A 99 9.48 13.11 4.71
C THR A 99 8.35 12.42 5.46
N GLU A 100 8.53 11.18 5.90
CA GLU A 100 7.55 10.45 6.71
C GLU A 100 7.54 10.96 8.15
N GLN A 101 8.71 11.11 8.77
CA GLN A 101 8.86 11.49 10.18
C GLN A 101 8.83 13.00 10.42
N GLY A 102 8.99 13.81 9.37
CA GLY A 102 8.94 15.27 9.46
C GLY A 102 10.16 15.90 10.13
N HIS A 103 11.35 15.57 9.65
CA HIS A 103 12.60 16.18 10.10
C HIS A 103 13.44 16.69 8.93
N SER A 104 14.69 17.11 9.20
CA SER A 104 15.62 17.64 8.19
C SER A 104 15.10 18.88 7.43
N GLY A 105 14.13 19.60 8.01
CA GLY A 105 13.53 20.79 7.41
C GLY A 105 12.62 20.50 6.22
N THR A 106 12.14 19.26 6.08
CA THR A 106 11.13 18.90 5.09
C THR A 106 9.83 19.66 5.35
N LEU A 107 9.17 20.06 4.28
CA LEU A 107 7.86 20.70 4.30
C LEU A 107 6.88 19.80 3.55
N GLY A 108 5.94 19.19 4.29
CA GLY A 108 4.85 18.40 3.73
C GLY A 108 3.89 17.86 4.78
N LYS A 109 2.82 17.18 4.33
CA LYS A 109 1.94 16.42 5.23
C LYS A 109 2.60 15.07 5.57
N HIS A 110 3.45 15.08 6.59
CA HIS A 110 4.15 13.90 7.12
C HIS A 110 3.19 12.75 7.53
N GLY A 111 3.75 11.57 7.76
CA GLY A 111 3.01 10.40 8.22
C GLY A 111 2.12 9.74 7.16
N TYR A 112 2.51 9.78 5.88
CA TYR A 112 1.73 9.19 4.79
C TYR A 112 1.70 7.65 4.88
N PHE A 113 2.79 7.04 5.32
CA PHE A 113 2.88 5.59 5.45
C PHE A 113 2.09 5.12 6.67
N ALA A 114 2.28 5.78 7.82
CA ALA A 114 1.51 5.50 9.04
C ALA A 114 0.00 5.67 8.86
N LYS A 115 -0.44 6.67 8.07
CA LYS A 115 -1.86 6.83 7.70
C LYS A 115 -2.36 5.66 6.87
N THR A 116 -1.59 5.24 5.87
CA THR A 116 -1.93 4.09 5.03
C THR A 116 -2.06 2.83 5.88
N GLU A 117 -1.10 2.58 6.77
CA GLU A 117 -1.12 1.42 7.69
C GLU A 117 -2.40 1.37 8.54
N ALA A 118 -2.86 2.53 9.04
CA ALA A 118 -4.09 2.62 9.81
C ALA A 118 -5.37 2.30 9.01
N GLU A 119 -5.35 2.46 7.68
CA GLU A 119 -6.49 2.16 6.80
C GLU A 119 -6.55 0.69 6.34
N ILE A 120 -5.42 -0.04 6.40
CA ILE A 120 -5.31 -1.43 5.91
C ILE A 120 -6.38 -2.37 6.50
N PRO A 121 -6.65 -2.41 7.83
CA PRO A 121 -7.60 -3.36 8.39
C PRO A 121 -9.01 -3.21 7.80
N GLU A 122 -9.49 -1.97 7.64
CA GLU A 122 -10.81 -1.70 7.08
C GLU A 122 -10.87 -2.08 5.59
N ILE A 123 -9.80 -1.79 4.84
CA ILE A 123 -9.68 -2.16 3.42
C ILE A 123 -9.73 -3.68 3.27
N VAL A 124 -8.97 -4.43 4.08
CA VAL A 124 -8.96 -5.90 4.04
C VAL A 124 -10.35 -6.44 4.38
N ASP A 125 -10.97 -6.01 5.47
CA ASP A 125 -12.29 -6.48 5.89
C ASP A 125 -13.37 -6.23 4.82
N ARG A 126 -13.38 -5.01 4.26
CA ARG A 126 -14.33 -4.62 3.19
C ARG A 126 -14.14 -5.49 1.95
N ASN A 127 -12.91 -5.71 1.52
CA ASN A 127 -12.63 -6.48 0.31
C ASN A 127 -12.88 -7.98 0.51
N MET A 128 -12.54 -8.54 1.67
CA MET A 128 -12.85 -9.93 2.01
C MET A 128 -14.35 -10.22 2.00
N SER A 129 -15.15 -9.30 2.53
CA SER A 129 -16.61 -9.44 2.63
C SER A 129 -17.32 -9.50 1.26
N LYS A 130 -16.66 -9.08 0.17
CA LYS A 130 -17.20 -9.21 -1.20
C LYS A 130 -17.25 -10.67 -1.67
N TYR A 131 -16.28 -11.48 -1.22
CA TYR A 131 -16.04 -12.83 -1.71
C TYR A 131 -16.47 -13.91 -0.71
N LEU A 132 -16.19 -13.71 0.57
CA LEU A 132 -16.58 -14.63 1.64
C LEU A 132 -18.02 -14.30 2.07
N LYS A 133 -18.97 -15.17 1.67
CA LYS A 133 -20.41 -15.03 1.94
C LYS A 133 -20.96 -16.16 2.80
#